data_AF-A0A2A3HIP9-F1
#
_entry.id   AF-A0A2A3HIP9-F1
#
_cell.length_a   1.000
_cell.length_b   1.000
_cell.length_c   1.000
_cell.angle_alpha   90.00
_cell.angle_beta   90.00
_cell.angle_gamma   90.00
#
_symmetry.space_group_name_H-M   'P 1'
#
loop_
_entity.id
_entity.type
_entity.pdbx_description
1 polymer ?
#
loop_
_entity_poly.entity_id
_entity_poly.type
_entity_poly.pdbx_seq_one_letter_code
_entity_poly.pdbx_strand_id
1 'polypeptide(L)'
;MDLPNFVKERGELSGPESREDLWLYLLTHAGERGNVRDFGDPLASGALERIRVGSAQDELLKEQAKEMVTQDEIDVRIADGVLRGREEGLATGLATGRAEGSLSAKREIATAMLRENLLTEAEIARHFGLSLAEIESLKRTL
;
A
#
# COMPACT_ATOMS: atom_id res chain seq x y z
N MET A 1 7.27 31.84 -28.71
CA MET A 1 7.83 33.09 -28.15
C MET A 1 8.79 33.55 -29.22
N ASP A 2 8.47 34.59 -29.98
CA ASP A 2 9.31 34.97 -31.13
C ASP A 2 10.44 35.87 -30.64
N LEU A 3 11.69 35.47 -30.93
CA LEU A 3 12.90 36.23 -30.70
C LEU A 3 13.26 36.95 -32.02
N PRO A 4 12.82 38.21 -32.24
CA PRO A 4 12.75 38.81 -33.58
C PRO A 4 14.11 39.01 -34.26
N ASN A 5 15.19 38.96 -33.49
CA ASN A 5 16.55 39.21 -33.96
C ASN A 5 17.39 37.94 -34.08
N PHE A 6 16.86 36.76 -33.72
CA PHE A 6 17.58 35.49 -33.82
C PHE A 6 17.17 34.78 -35.12
N VAL A 7 18.08 34.78 -36.09
CA VAL A 7 17.88 34.25 -37.47
C VAL A 7 18.86 33.13 -37.84
N LYS A 8 19.66 32.66 -36.86
CA LYS A 8 20.69 31.65 -37.10
C LYS A 8 20.07 30.27 -37.30
N GLU A 9 20.53 29.59 -38.33
CA GLU A 9 20.06 28.26 -38.72
C GLU A 9 20.89 27.15 -38.09
N ARG A 10 20.32 25.93 -38.08
CA ARG A 10 20.89 24.72 -37.44
C ARG A 10 22.39 24.48 -37.72
N GLY A 11 22.87 24.78 -38.92
CA GLY A 11 24.25 24.53 -39.35
C GLY A 11 25.27 25.58 -38.87
N GLU A 12 24.80 26.70 -38.34
CA GLU A 12 25.62 27.88 -38.05
C GLU A 12 26.07 27.94 -36.58
N LEU A 13 25.66 26.98 -35.76
CA LEU A 13 25.87 26.93 -34.30
C LEU A 13 27.28 26.45 -33.87
N SER A 14 28.32 26.67 -34.70
CA SER A 14 29.67 26.11 -34.48
C SER A 14 30.71 27.18 -34.12
N GLY A 15 31.02 27.33 -32.82
CA GLY A 15 32.07 28.24 -32.31
C GLY A 15 31.97 28.49 -30.79
N PRO A 16 32.91 29.18 -30.13
CA PRO A 16 32.89 29.44 -28.68
C PRO A 16 31.72 30.34 -28.20
N GLU A 17 31.03 31.05 -29.10
CA GLU A 17 29.74 31.73 -28.85
C GLU A 17 28.53 30.77 -28.87
N SER A 18 28.78 29.48 -29.08
CA SER A 18 27.81 28.38 -29.24
C SER A 18 26.74 28.30 -28.15
N ARG A 19 27.04 28.68 -26.90
CA ARG A 19 26.12 28.39 -25.78
C ARG A 19 24.92 29.32 -25.74
N GLU A 20 25.08 30.61 -25.92
CA GLU A 20 23.95 31.55 -25.92
C GLU A 20 23.08 31.34 -27.15
N ASP A 21 23.70 31.18 -28.32
CA ASP A 21 22.99 30.85 -29.56
C ASP A 21 22.23 29.52 -29.45
N LEU A 22 22.79 28.52 -28.76
CA LEU A 22 22.13 27.26 -28.47
C LEU A 22 20.88 27.46 -27.60
N TRP A 23 20.98 28.29 -26.55
CA TRP A 23 19.84 28.61 -25.69
C TRP A 23 18.76 29.40 -26.43
N LEU A 24 19.13 30.38 -27.25
CA LEU A 24 18.18 31.16 -28.05
C LEU A 24 17.49 30.29 -29.10
N TYR A 25 18.24 29.42 -29.79
CA TYR A 25 17.69 28.45 -30.72
C TYR A 25 16.70 27.51 -30.02
N LEU A 26 17.09 26.98 -28.87
CA LEU A 26 16.27 26.06 -28.07
C LEU A 26 14.96 26.71 -27.60
N LEU A 27 14.99 27.95 -27.12
CA LEU A 27 13.80 28.69 -26.68
C LEU A 27 12.87 29.07 -27.84
N THR A 28 13.44 29.41 -28.99
CA THR A 28 12.67 29.75 -30.21
C THR A 28 11.88 28.54 -30.71
N HIS A 29 12.51 27.37 -30.72
CA HIS A 29 11.93 26.13 -31.28
C HIS A 29 11.32 25.19 -30.21
N ALA A 30 11.27 25.61 -28.95
CA ALA A 30 10.79 24.81 -27.81
C ALA A 30 9.33 24.30 -27.96
N GLY A 31 8.50 25.01 -28.73
CA GLY A 31 7.10 24.64 -28.99
C GLY A 31 6.89 23.84 -30.28
N GLU A 32 7.94 23.63 -31.09
CA GLU A 32 7.84 22.93 -32.36
C GLU A 32 7.98 21.42 -32.17
N ARG A 33 7.00 20.65 -32.64
CA ARG A 33 7.03 19.20 -32.55
C ARG A 33 8.13 18.64 -33.47
N GLY A 34 9.12 17.98 -32.86
CA GLY A 34 10.12 17.18 -33.56
C GLY A 34 11.47 17.87 -33.84
N ASN A 35 11.67 19.12 -33.40
CA ASN A 35 12.84 19.90 -33.85
C ASN A 35 14.00 20.00 -32.84
N VAL A 36 13.95 19.24 -31.75
CA VAL A 36 15.00 19.30 -30.73
C VAL A 36 15.89 18.06 -30.78
N ARG A 37 16.99 18.17 -31.52
CA ARG A 37 18.09 17.21 -31.49
C ARG A 37 18.91 17.39 -30.21
N ASP A 38 19.53 16.31 -29.73
CA ASP A 38 20.54 16.37 -28.69
C ASP A 38 21.79 17.07 -29.27
N PHE A 39 22.19 18.18 -28.65
CA PHE A 39 23.34 18.98 -29.06
C PHE A 39 24.65 18.49 -28.44
N GLY A 40 24.61 17.39 -27.67
CA GLY A 40 25.78 16.83 -26.99
C GLY A 40 26.25 17.62 -25.77
N ASP A 41 25.48 18.64 -25.35
CA ASP A 41 25.70 19.40 -24.11
C ASP A 41 24.76 18.87 -23.01
N PRO A 42 25.28 18.30 -21.91
CA PRO A 42 24.45 17.73 -20.85
C PRO A 42 23.47 18.70 -20.19
N LEU A 43 23.82 19.98 -20.10
CA LEU A 43 22.95 21.00 -19.50
C LEU A 43 21.80 21.35 -20.44
N ALA A 44 22.09 21.50 -21.74
CA ALA A 44 21.06 21.72 -22.75
C ALA A 44 20.10 20.53 -22.82
N SER A 45 20.62 19.30 -22.81
CA SER A 45 19.79 18.08 -22.83
C SER A 45 18.89 17.96 -21.61
N GLY A 46 19.40 18.29 -20.41
CA GLY A 46 18.59 18.32 -19.19
C GLY A 46 17.49 19.40 -19.18
N ALA A 47 17.71 20.54 -19.85
CA ALA A 47 16.67 21.56 -20.01
C ALA A 47 15.62 21.17 -21.05
N LEU A 48 16.03 20.49 -22.13
CA LEU A 48 15.14 20.00 -23.17
C LEU A 48 14.16 18.95 -22.69
N GLU A 49 14.59 18.06 -21.79
CA GLU A 49 13.68 17.13 -21.14
C GLU A 49 12.61 17.87 -20.33
N ARG A 50 12.99 18.88 -19.55
CA ARG A 50 12.05 19.66 -18.72
C ARG A 50 11.04 20.44 -19.56
N ILE A 51 11.48 21.04 -20.67
CA ILE A 51 10.60 21.73 -21.62
C ILE A 51 9.64 20.75 -22.29
N ARG A 52 10.12 19.57 -22.69
CA ARG A 52 9.26 18.53 -23.28
C ARG A 52 8.15 18.08 -22.33
N VAL A 53 8.46 17.90 -21.05
CA VAL A 53 7.46 17.58 -20.02
C VAL A 53 6.42 18.70 -19.89
N GLY A 54 6.84 19.97 -19.96
CA GLY A 54 5.91 21.12 -19.98
C GLY A 54 5.07 21.24 -21.25
N SER A 55 5.46 20.58 -22.35
CA SER A 55 4.75 20.55 -23.64
C SER A 55 3.97 19.25 -23.89
N ALA A 56 3.90 18.37 -22.90
CA ALA A 56 3.17 17.11 -23.00
C ALA A 56 1.71 17.38 -23.40
N GLN A 57 1.15 16.50 -24.25
CA GLN A 57 -0.24 16.65 -24.69
C GLN A 57 -1.17 16.55 -23.47
N ASP A 58 -2.15 17.45 -23.38
CA ASP A 58 -3.18 17.42 -22.33
C ASP A 58 -3.79 16.03 -22.15
N GLU A 59 -3.90 15.26 -23.23
CA GLU A 59 -4.43 13.90 -23.20
C GLU A 59 -3.51 12.91 -22.48
N LEU A 60 -2.18 13.04 -22.61
CA LEU A 60 -1.22 12.25 -21.85
C LEU A 60 -1.28 12.60 -20.36
N LEU A 61 -1.39 13.89 -20.03
CA LEU A 61 -1.52 14.35 -18.64
C LEU A 61 -2.83 13.86 -18.01
N LYS A 62 -3.94 13.85 -18.78
CA LYS A 62 -5.22 13.27 -18.34
C LYS A 62 -5.13 11.77 -18.13
N GLU A 63 -4.50 11.01 -19.03
CA GLU A 63 -4.30 9.57 -18.85
C GLU A 63 -3.43 9.29 -17.62
N GLN A 64 -2.35 10.04 -17.39
CA GLN A 64 -1.54 9.90 -16.18
C GLN A 64 -2.32 10.23 -14.90
N ALA A 65 -3.18 11.25 -14.93
CA ALA A 65 -4.03 11.60 -13.79
C ALA A 65 -5.07 10.51 -13.46
N LYS A 66 -5.50 9.71 -14.44
CA LYS A 66 -6.38 8.55 -14.17
C LYS A 66 -5.67 7.43 -13.39
N GLU A 67 -4.37 7.29 -13.58
CA GLU A 67 -3.53 6.31 -12.87
C GLU A 67 -3.03 6.84 -11.50
N MET A 68 -3.24 8.13 -11.22
CA MET A 68 -2.92 8.71 -9.92
C MET A 68 -3.95 8.26 -8.89
N VAL A 69 -3.47 7.56 -7.86
CA VAL A 69 -4.29 7.27 -6.68
C VAL A 69 -4.52 8.58 -5.93
N THR A 70 -5.80 8.93 -5.75
CA THR A 70 -6.20 10.11 -4.99
C THR A 70 -6.11 9.87 -3.49
N GLN A 71 -5.98 10.95 -2.70
CA GLN A 71 -6.03 10.84 -1.25
C GLN A 71 -7.37 10.24 -0.78
N ASP A 72 -8.47 10.60 -1.43
CA ASP A 72 -9.80 10.06 -1.14
C ASP A 72 -9.87 8.54 -1.34
N GLU A 73 -9.24 8.01 -2.40
CA GLU A 73 -9.13 6.56 -2.61
C GLU A 73 -8.32 5.85 -1.52
N ILE A 74 -7.25 6.49 -1.04
CA ILE A 74 -6.43 5.96 0.06
C ILE A 74 -7.28 5.92 1.33
N ASP A 75 -7.97 7.01 1.64
CA ASP A 75 -8.80 7.14 2.84
C ASP A 75 -9.95 6.13 2.83
N VAL A 76 -10.60 5.92 1.68
CA VAL A 76 -11.64 4.90 1.51
C VAL A 76 -11.07 3.49 1.73
N ARG A 77 -9.91 3.17 1.15
CA ARG A 77 -9.26 1.86 1.35
C ARG A 77 -8.89 1.62 2.81
N ILE A 78 -8.37 2.65 3.50
CA ILE A 78 -8.04 2.57 4.94
C ILE A 78 -9.31 2.35 5.75
N ALA A 79 -10.37 3.13 5.50
CA ALA A 79 -11.63 3.01 6.22
C ALA A 79 -12.25 1.61 6.06
N ASP A 80 -12.28 1.10 4.84
CA ASP A 80 -12.76 -0.26 4.54
C ASP A 80 -11.90 -1.34 5.22
N GLY A 81 -10.57 -1.18 5.23
CA GLY A 81 -9.66 -2.06 5.96
C GLY A 81 -9.92 -2.08 7.46
N VAL A 82 -10.18 -0.92 8.07
CA VAL A 82 -10.49 -0.79 9.50
C VAL A 82 -11.84 -1.44 9.83
N LEU A 83 -12.85 -1.27 8.98
CA LEU A 83 -14.17 -1.87 9.17
C LEU A 83 -14.08 -3.40 9.12
N ARG A 84 -13.47 -3.95 8.07
CA ARG A 84 -13.28 -5.41 7.93
C ARG A 84 -12.46 -5.98 9.09
N GLY A 85 -11.36 -5.34 9.45
CA GLY A 85 -10.52 -5.78 10.57
C GLY A 85 -11.27 -5.81 11.90
N ARG A 86 -12.17 -4.85 12.14
CA ARG A 86 -13.01 -4.82 13.34
C ARG A 86 -14.04 -5.96 13.34
N GLU A 87 -14.68 -6.22 12.22
CA GLU A 87 -15.67 -7.29 12.09
C GLU A 87 -15.03 -8.67 12.27
N GLU A 88 -13.92 -8.93 11.58
CA GLU A 88 -13.16 -10.18 11.68
C GLU A 88 -12.60 -10.40 13.10
N GLY A 89 -12.06 -9.34 13.70
CA GLY A 89 -11.55 -9.37 15.08
C GLY A 89 -12.64 -9.68 16.09
N LEU A 90 -13.83 -9.06 15.96
CA LEU A 90 -14.96 -9.32 16.85
C LEU A 90 -15.49 -10.75 16.67
N ALA A 91 -15.64 -11.22 15.44
CA ALA A 91 -16.12 -12.57 15.15
C ALA A 91 -15.16 -13.63 15.72
N THR A 92 -13.86 -13.46 15.48
CA THR A 92 -12.83 -14.38 15.99
C THR A 92 -12.79 -14.35 17.51
N GLY A 93 -12.78 -13.16 18.13
CA GLY A 93 -12.74 -13.00 19.58
C GLY A 93 -13.97 -13.58 20.29
N LEU A 94 -15.16 -13.45 19.71
CA LEU A 94 -16.38 -14.07 20.25
C LEU A 94 -16.35 -15.59 20.13
N ALA A 95 -15.83 -16.13 19.03
CA ALA A 95 -15.72 -17.57 18.82
C ALA A 95 -14.71 -18.21 19.79
N THR A 96 -13.50 -17.65 19.88
CA THR A 96 -12.47 -18.12 20.81
C THR A 96 -12.91 -17.95 22.26
N GLY A 97 -13.43 -16.77 22.62
CA GLY A 97 -13.90 -16.48 23.98
C GLY A 97 -15.04 -17.42 24.43
N ARG A 98 -15.99 -17.76 23.54
CA ARG A 98 -17.02 -18.76 23.87
C ARG A 98 -16.45 -20.16 24.05
N ALA A 99 -15.52 -20.57 23.20
CA ALA A 99 -14.91 -21.90 23.28
C ALA A 99 -14.09 -22.05 24.57
N GLU A 100 -13.25 -21.06 24.88
CA GLU A 100 -12.45 -21.03 26.11
C GLU A 100 -13.33 -20.95 27.35
N GLY A 101 -14.35 -20.08 27.35
CA GLY A 101 -15.30 -19.98 28.48
C GLY A 101 -16.08 -21.27 28.72
N SER A 102 -16.54 -21.93 27.64
CA SER A 102 -17.21 -23.23 27.75
C SER A 102 -16.28 -24.31 28.31
N LEU A 103 -15.03 -24.34 27.85
CA LEU A 103 -14.03 -25.29 28.35
C LEU A 103 -13.67 -25.02 29.82
N SER A 104 -13.51 -23.75 30.21
CA SER A 104 -13.25 -23.35 31.60
C SER A 104 -14.38 -23.80 32.51
N ALA A 105 -15.64 -23.49 32.15
CA ALA A 105 -16.80 -23.88 32.92
C ALA A 105 -16.91 -25.41 33.08
N LYS A 106 -16.66 -26.17 32.01
CA LYS A 106 -16.62 -27.65 32.07
C LYS A 106 -15.56 -28.14 33.04
N ARG A 107 -14.36 -27.54 33.03
CA ARG A 107 -13.25 -27.90 33.92
C ARG A 107 -13.56 -27.56 35.38
N GLU A 108 -14.15 -26.40 35.65
CA GLU A 108 -14.56 -26.00 37.00
C GLU A 108 -15.59 -26.96 37.58
N ILE A 109 -16.63 -27.30 36.81
CA ILE A 109 -17.65 -28.26 37.25
C ILE A 109 -17.04 -29.65 37.47
N ALA A 110 -16.20 -30.13 36.53
CA ALA A 110 -15.49 -31.40 36.68
C ALA A 110 -14.61 -31.43 37.95
N THR A 111 -13.92 -30.33 38.24
CA THR A 111 -13.08 -30.16 39.43
C THR A 111 -13.92 -30.24 40.71
N ALA A 112 -15.08 -29.58 40.74
CA ALA A 112 -16.01 -29.66 41.87
C ALA A 112 -16.54 -31.09 42.09
N MET A 113 -16.96 -31.76 41.00
CA MET A 113 -17.44 -33.14 41.06
C MET A 113 -16.39 -34.15 41.55
N LEU A 114 -15.12 -33.96 41.16
CA LEU A 114 -14.00 -34.77 41.65
C LEU A 114 -13.73 -34.52 43.14
N ARG A 115 -13.75 -33.25 43.60
CA ARG A 115 -13.57 -32.91 45.02
C ARG A 115 -14.63 -33.53 45.91
N GLU A 116 -15.88 -33.49 45.45
CA GLU A 116 -17.03 -34.00 46.21
C GLU A 116 -17.26 -35.50 45.98
N ASN A 117 -16.43 -36.16 45.16
CA ASN A 117 -16.52 -37.58 44.80
C ASN A 117 -17.92 -37.99 44.30
N LEU A 118 -18.58 -37.11 43.54
CA LEU A 118 -19.96 -37.28 43.08
C LEU A 118 -20.09 -38.27 41.90
N LEU A 119 -19.07 -38.34 41.06
CA LEU A 119 -19.05 -39.16 39.84
C LEU A 119 -17.66 -39.76 39.63
N THR A 120 -17.59 -40.87 38.90
CA THR A 120 -16.31 -41.45 38.50
C THR A 120 -15.63 -40.62 37.41
N GLU A 121 -14.31 -40.73 37.30
CA GLU A 121 -13.51 -40.01 36.28
C GLU A 121 -14.00 -40.29 34.85
N ALA A 122 -14.39 -41.53 34.57
CA ALA A 122 -14.92 -41.94 33.27
C ALA A 122 -16.30 -41.32 32.97
N GLU A 123 -17.16 -41.17 33.98
CA GLU A 123 -18.45 -40.50 33.82
C GLU A 123 -18.29 -39.01 33.58
N ILE A 124 -17.39 -38.34 34.32
CA ILE A 124 -17.10 -36.91 34.15
C ILE A 124 -16.53 -36.66 32.74
N ALA A 125 -15.55 -37.46 32.31
CA ALA A 125 -15.00 -37.37 30.95
C ALA A 125 -16.10 -37.47 29.88
N ARG A 126 -16.99 -38.47 30.01
CA ARG A 126 -18.11 -38.70 29.08
C ARG A 126 -19.14 -37.57 29.08
N HIS A 127 -19.55 -37.08 30.25
CA HIS A 127 -20.61 -36.07 30.35
C HIS A 127 -20.19 -34.69 29.87
N PHE A 128 -18.92 -34.32 30.10
CA PHE A 128 -18.42 -32.99 29.74
C PHE A 128 -17.63 -32.97 28.42
N GLY A 129 -17.38 -34.14 27.83
CA GLY A 129 -16.58 -34.30 26.62
C GLY A 129 -15.11 -33.93 26.84
N LEU A 130 -14.60 -34.22 28.04
CA LEU A 130 -13.21 -34.03 28.41
C LEU A 130 -12.46 -35.34 28.22
N SER A 131 -11.17 -35.26 27.88
CA SER A 131 -10.33 -36.46 27.82
C SER A 131 -10.01 -36.98 29.23
N LEU A 132 -9.77 -38.29 29.37
CA LEU A 132 -9.33 -38.87 30.65
C LEU A 132 -8.03 -38.24 31.14
N ALA A 133 -7.11 -37.88 30.24
CA ALA A 133 -5.87 -37.18 30.59
C ALA A 133 -6.13 -35.79 31.18
N GLU A 134 -7.14 -35.06 30.69
CA GLU A 134 -7.54 -33.78 31.28
C GLU A 134 -8.14 -33.97 32.67
N ILE A 135 -8.98 -34.98 32.86
CA ILE A 135 -9.56 -35.31 34.18
C ILE A 135 -8.45 -35.69 35.18
N GLU A 136 -7.49 -36.52 34.78
CA GLU A 136 -6.34 -36.89 35.61
C GLU A 136 -5.49 -35.68 35.97
N SER A 137 -5.25 -34.77 35.00
CA SER A 137 -4.52 -33.52 35.24
C SER A 137 -5.26 -32.63 36.25
N LEU A 138 -6.59 -32.49 36.14
CA LEU A 138 -7.40 -31.74 37.09
C LEU A 138 -7.33 -32.36 38.48
N LYS A 139 -7.44 -33.70 38.57
CA LYS A 139 -7.36 -34.43 39.85
C LYS A 139 -6.01 -34.24 40.54
N ARG A 140 -4.91 -34.17 39.79
CA ARG A 140 -3.57 -33.91 40.35
C ARG A 140 -3.42 -32.51 40.95
N THR A 141 -4.28 -31.57 40.55
CA THR A 141 -4.30 -30.18 41.07
C THR A 141 -5.29 -29.95 42.22
N LEU A 142 -6.00 -31.00 42.66
CA LEU A 142 -6.92 -30.97 43.80
C LEU A 142 -6.21 -31.19 45.13
#